data_AF-A0A7J7M5P3-F1
#
_entry.id   AF-A0A7J7M5P3-F1
#
_cell.length_a   1.000
_cell.length_b   1.000
_cell.length_c   1.000
_cell.angle_alpha   90.00
_cell.angle_beta   90.00
_cell.angle_gamma   90.00
#
_symmetry.space_group_name_H-M   'P 1'
#
loop_
_entity.id
_entity.type
_entity.pdbx_description
1 polymer ?
#
loop_
_entity_poly.entity_id
_entity_poly.type
_entity_poly.pdbx_seq_one_letter_code
_entity_poly.pdbx_strand_id
1 'polypeptide(L)'
;MLSGHIPSSFEQMESLSSIDFSYNQLEGRIPTNKAFQNLSLDAFKNNKDLCGVLFLILASSGVFFIFYRKKIDVKEDQEVQKDLFCVWNYDGNIVYEDIIEATENFSPGHCIGRGEYGSVYKAELSTGQVVAVKKLHPLEDGAGLGSKAFLDEISALSEVRH
;
A
#
# COMPACT_ATOMS: atom_id res chain seq x y z
N MET A 1 3.18 -22.88 -15.31
CA MET A 1 2.63 -22.57 -13.98
C MET A 1 2.22 -23.88 -13.36
N LEU A 2 2.71 -24.20 -12.16
CA LEU A 2 2.32 -25.41 -11.44
C LEU A 2 0.99 -25.18 -10.73
N SER A 3 0.11 -26.17 -10.73
CA SER A 3 -1.19 -26.12 -10.06
C SER A 3 -1.48 -27.44 -9.34
N GLY A 4 -2.35 -27.39 -8.34
CA GLY A 4 -2.72 -28.54 -7.52
C GLY A 4 -2.14 -28.51 -6.11
N HIS A 5 -2.22 -29.63 -5.38
CA HIS A 5 -1.82 -29.67 -3.99
C HIS A 5 -0.30 -29.84 -3.79
N ILE A 6 0.23 -29.23 -2.73
CA ILE A 6 1.58 -29.55 -2.25
C ILE A 6 1.59 -31.01 -1.76
N PRO A 7 2.41 -31.91 -2.33
CA PRO A 7 2.44 -33.32 -1.93
C PRO A 7 2.89 -33.49 -0.47
N SER A 8 2.20 -34.33 0.29
CA SER A 8 2.57 -34.64 1.69
C SER A 8 3.94 -35.34 1.81
N SER A 9 4.44 -35.95 0.73
CA SER A 9 5.78 -36.55 0.68
C SER A 9 6.90 -35.54 0.95
N PHE A 10 6.66 -34.24 0.74
CA PHE A 10 7.61 -33.19 1.12
C PHE A 10 7.92 -33.21 2.62
N GLU A 11 6.99 -33.64 3.47
CA GLU A 11 7.22 -33.73 4.92
C GLU A 11 8.37 -34.69 5.28
N GLN A 12 8.59 -35.73 4.46
CA GLN A 12 9.64 -36.73 4.67
C GLN A 12 10.99 -36.33 4.07
N MET A 13 11.06 -35.19 3.36
CA MET A 13 12.29 -34.71 2.73
C MET A 13 13.15 -33.92 3.72
N GLU A 14 14.02 -34.61 4.45
CA GLU A 14 14.90 -33.97 5.45
C GLU A 14 16.08 -33.18 4.83
N SER A 15 16.48 -33.51 3.60
CA SER A 15 17.57 -32.83 2.89
C SER A 15 17.16 -31.53 2.20
N LEU A 16 15.88 -31.18 2.21
CA LEU A 16 15.38 -29.98 1.55
C LEU A 16 15.77 -28.75 2.38
N SER A 17 16.61 -27.88 1.81
CA SER A 17 17.13 -26.70 2.53
C SER A 17 16.57 -25.38 2.01
N SER A 18 16.08 -25.35 0.76
CA SER A 18 15.49 -24.18 0.13
C SER A 18 14.44 -24.61 -0.89
N ILE A 19 13.35 -23.85 -0.98
CA ILE A 19 12.32 -24.04 -1.98
C ILE A 19 11.57 -22.73 -2.21
N ASP A 20 11.19 -22.46 -3.46
CA ASP A 20 10.40 -21.30 -3.84
C ASP A 20 9.13 -21.78 -4.53
N PHE A 21 7.99 -21.52 -3.91
CA PHE A 21 6.66 -21.85 -4.43
C PHE A 21 5.92 -20.62 -4.95
N SER A 22 6.54 -19.45 -4.95
CA SER A 22 5.89 -18.20 -5.33
C SER A 22 5.37 -18.25 -6.77
N TYR A 23 4.32 -17.48 -7.05
CA TYR A 23 3.73 -17.33 -8.39
C TYR A 23 3.24 -18.64 -9.04
N ASN A 24 2.68 -19.55 -8.24
CA ASN A 24 2.01 -20.75 -8.73
C ASN A 24 0.53 -20.76 -8.32
N GLN A 25 -0.18 -21.82 -8.69
CA GLN A 25 -1.59 -22.05 -8.32
C GLN A 25 -1.67 -23.25 -7.37
N LEU A 26 -0.79 -23.28 -6.37
CA LEU A 26 -0.72 -24.37 -5.39
C LEU A 26 -1.75 -24.14 -4.28
N GLU A 27 -2.36 -25.23 -3.84
CA GLU A 27 -3.45 -25.18 -2.86
C GLU A 27 -3.23 -26.22 -1.75
N GLY A 28 -3.89 -26.05 -0.61
CA GLY A 28 -3.87 -27.02 0.48
C GLY A 28 -2.90 -26.68 1.62
N ARG A 29 -2.57 -27.69 2.44
CA ARG A 29 -1.78 -27.51 3.66
C ARG A 29 -0.29 -27.44 3.34
N ILE A 30 0.42 -26.50 3.96
CA ILE A 30 1.87 -26.40 3.88
C ILE A 30 2.48 -27.49 4.79
N PRO A 31 3.37 -28.36 4.28
CA PRO A 31 4.09 -29.34 5.10
C PRO A 31 4.91 -28.69 6.22
N THR A 32 5.05 -29.37 7.35
CA THR A 32 5.67 -28.80 8.57
C THR A 32 7.15 -29.12 8.76
N ASN A 33 7.87 -29.59 7.72
CA ASN A 33 9.28 -29.93 7.85
C ASN A 33 10.18 -28.67 8.04
N LYS A 34 11.46 -28.87 8.41
CA LYS A 34 12.42 -27.77 8.63
C LYS A 34 12.60 -26.83 7.43
N ALA A 35 12.46 -27.36 6.22
CA ALA A 35 12.55 -26.60 4.99
C ALA A 35 11.42 -25.58 4.88
N PHE A 36 10.22 -25.84 5.40
CA PHE A 36 9.09 -24.90 5.37
C PHE A 36 9.03 -23.95 6.57
N GLN A 37 9.64 -24.34 7.70
CA GLN A 37 9.64 -23.51 8.92
C GLN A 37 10.54 -22.28 8.82
N ASN A 38 11.60 -22.35 8.00
CA ASN A 38 12.60 -21.27 7.86
C ASN A 38 12.47 -20.47 6.56
N LEU A 39 11.40 -20.65 5.78
CA LEU A 39 11.22 -19.92 4.53
C LEU A 39 10.69 -18.52 4.78
N SER A 40 11.17 -17.59 3.95
CA SER A 40 10.52 -16.29 3.83
C SER A 40 9.07 -16.49 3.36
N LEU A 41 8.16 -15.67 3.88
CA LEU A 41 6.78 -15.60 3.41
C LEU A 41 6.69 -15.30 1.90
N ASP A 42 7.73 -14.67 1.34
CA ASP A 42 7.85 -14.41 -0.10
C ASP A 42 7.86 -15.69 -0.94
N ALA A 43 8.40 -16.80 -0.42
CA ALA A 43 8.46 -18.08 -1.11
C ALA A 43 7.07 -18.72 -1.32
N PHE A 44 6.01 -18.16 -0.74
CA PHE A 44 4.62 -18.62 -0.92
C PHE A 44 3.74 -17.57 -1.58
N LYS A 45 4.29 -16.40 -1.92
CA LYS A 45 3.55 -15.27 -2.47
C LYS A 45 2.79 -15.67 -3.73
N ASN A 46 1.58 -15.17 -3.87
CA ASN A 46 0.74 -15.36 -5.05
C ASN A 46 0.32 -16.82 -5.31
N ASN A 47 0.02 -17.58 -4.25
CA ASN A 47 -0.78 -18.82 -4.28
C ASN A 47 -2.06 -18.57 -3.48
N LYS A 48 -3.23 -18.68 -4.13
CA LYS A 48 -4.50 -18.17 -3.61
C LYS A 48 -5.07 -18.97 -2.42
N ASP A 49 -4.78 -20.28 -2.35
CA ASP A 49 -5.48 -21.21 -1.46
C ASP A 49 -4.53 -22.08 -0.58
N LEU A 50 -3.39 -21.51 -0.15
CA LEU A 50 -2.49 -22.14 0.83
C LEU A 50 -2.98 -21.88 2.28
N CYS A 51 -3.58 -22.89 2.91
CA CYS A 51 -4.29 -22.77 4.20
C CYS A 51 -3.41 -22.85 5.46
N GLY A 52 -2.09 -22.66 5.38
CA GLY A 52 -1.18 -22.85 6.51
C GLY A 52 -0.94 -21.61 7.38
N VAL A 53 -0.88 -20.42 6.78
CA VAL A 53 -0.51 -19.17 7.48
C VAL A 53 -1.56 -18.76 8.52
N LEU A 54 -2.84 -19.04 8.23
CA LEU A 54 -3.95 -18.70 9.12
C LEU A 54 -3.94 -19.54 10.42
N PHE A 55 -3.53 -20.82 10.36
CA PHE A 55 -3.55 -21.70 11.54
C PHE A 55 -2.42 -21.40 12.55
N LEU A 56 -1.26 -20.94 12.08
CA LEU A 56 -0.17 -20.51 12.96
C LEU A 56 -0.56 -19.24 13.75
N ILE A 57 -1.37 -18.37 13.15
CA ILE A 57 -1.92 -17.17 13.79
C ILE A 57 -2.99 -17.56 14.84
N LEU A 58 -3.83 -18.57 14.54
CA LEU A 58 -4.94 -18.99 15.40
C LEU A 58 -4.52 -19.85 16.61
N ALA A 59 -3.38 -20.55 16.59
CA ALA A 59 -2.95 -21.37 17.73
C ALA A 59 -2.59 -20.55 18.98
N SER A 60 -2.22 -19.28 18.83
CA SER A 60 -2.00 -18.35 19.95
C SER A 60 -3.31 -17.80 20.55
N SER A 61 -4.46 -18.11 19.94
CA SER A 61 -5.72 -17.40 20.17
C SER A 61 -6.46 -17.75 21.45
N GLY A 62 -6.14 -18.82 22.19
CA GLY A 62 -6.92 -19.17 23.39
C GLY A 62 -6.92 -18.09 24.48
N VAL A 63 -5.75 -17.51 24.75
CA VAL A 63 -5.59 -16.42 25.73
C VAL A 63 -5.92 -15.07 25.09
N PHE A 64 -5.50 -14.90 23.83
CA PHE A 64 -5.77 -13.69 23.06
C PHE A 64 -7.28 -13.47 22.86
N PHE A 65 -8.05 -14.48 22.50
CA PHE A 65 -9.51 -14.40 22.28
C PHE A 65 -10.26 -13.92 23.54
N ILE A 66 -9.79 -14.28 24.75
CA ILE A 66 -10.34 -13.77 26.01
C ILE A 66 -10.03 -12.27 26.19
N PHE A 67 -8.79 -11.85 25.91
CA PHE A 67 -8.43 -10.43 25.95
C PHE A 67 -9.10 -9.60 24.83
N TYR A 68 -9.34 -10.20 23.66
CA TYR A 68 -9.98 -9.57 22.50
C TYR A 68 -11.49 -9.44 22.69
N ARG A 69 -12.16 -10.45 23.27
CA ARG A 69 -13.58 -10.34 23.69
C ARG A 69 -13.79 -9.20 24.67
N LYS A 70 -12.81 -8.94 25.55
CA LYS A 70 -12.83 -7.82 26.50
C LYS A 70 -12.57 -6.46 25.85
N LYS A 71 -12.00 -6.42 24.65
CA LYS A 71 -11.70 -5.20 23.88
C LYS A 71 -12.77 -4.86 22.84
N ILE A 72 -13.62 -5.82 22.47
CA ILE A 72 -14.70 -5.65 21.47
C ILE A 72 -15.91 -4.86 22.00
N ASP A 73 -16.03 -4.64 23.30
CA ASP A 73 -17.05 -3.72 23.85
C ASP A 73 -16.57 -2.26 23.93
N VAL A 74 -15.37 -1.96 23.42
CA VAL A 74 -14.81 -0.60 23.40
C VAL A 74 -14.04 -0.36 22.09
N LYS A 75 -14.68 0.43 21.22
CA LYS A 75 -14.24 1.02 19.93
C LYS A 75 -14.45 0.18 18.67
N GLU A 76 -15.66 0.34 18.15
CA GLU A 76 -15.95 0.52 16.73
C GLU A 76 -15.22 1.78 16.19
N ASP A 77 -14.82 1.72 14.93
CA ASP A 77 -14.00 2.64 14.12
C ASP A 77 -12.51 2.81 14.44
N GLN A 78 -11.68 2.02 13.73
CA GLN A 78 -10.44 2.53 13.12
C GLN A 78 -10.19 1.82 11.78
N GLU A 79 -10.58 2.54 10.72
CA GLU A 79 -10.17 2.35 9.33
C GLU A 79 -8.63 2.26 9.24
N VAL A 80 -8.14 1.24 8.53
CA VAL A 80 -6.71 1.06 8.27
C VAL A 80 -6.22 2.32 7.59
N GLN A 81 -5.40 3.11 8.29
CA GLN A 81 -4.72 4.30 7.79
C GLN A 81 -3.99 3.94 6.49
N LYS A 82 -4.67 4.14 5.36
CA LYS A 82 -4.14 4.02 4.02
C LYS A 82 -3.24 5.24 3.85
N ASP A 83 -2.00 5.12 4.32
CA ASP A 83 -1.03 6.20 4.22
C ASP A 83 -0.71 6.40 2.73
N LEU A 84 -1.48 7.27 2.07
CA LEU A 84 -1.47 7.53 0.63
C LEU A 84 -0.09 8.02 0.13
N PHE A 85 0.80 8.44 1.04
CA PHE A 85 2.16 8.92 0.73
C PHE A 85 3.27 7.94 1.13
N CYS A 86 2.95 6.77 1.68
CA CYS A 86 3.93 5.70 1.78
C CYS A 86 4.32 5.26 0.36
N VAL A 87 5.59 5.49 -0.02
CA VAL A 87 6.18 5.21 -1.34
C VAL A 87 5.83 3.82 -1.89
N TRP A 88 5.51 2.86 -1.03
CA TRP A 88 5.23 1.47 -1.37
C TRP A 88 3.76 1.19 -1.72
N ASN A 89 2.83 2.12 -1.44
CA ASN A 89 1.38 1.98 -1.66
C ASN A 89 0.75 3.16 -2.44
N TYR A 90 1.56 3.99 -3.12
CA TYR A 90 1.08 5.15 -3.87
C TYR A 90 0.34 4.71 -5.15
N ASP A 91 -0.98 4.82 -5.16
CA ASP A 91 -1.79 4.77 -6.38
C ASP A 91 -2.18 6.19 -6.79
N GLY A 92 -1.45 6.74 -7.76
CA GLY A 92 -1.62 8.12 -8.21
C GLY A 92 -3.00 8.43 -8.80
N ASN A 93 -3.74 7.43 -9.30
CA ASN A 93 -5.10 7.64 -9.80
C ASN A 93 -6.08 7.85 -8.65
N ILE A 94 -5.94 7.05 -7.57
CA ILE A 94 -6.78 7.18 -6.38
C ILE A 94 -6.51 8.51 -5.67
N VAL A 95 -5.24 8.90 -5.54
CA VAL A 95 -4.84 10.18 -4.94
C VAL A 95 -5.38 11.37 -5.75
N TYR A 96 -5.36 11.27 -7.08
CA TYR A 96 -5.88 12.33 -7.94
C TYR A 96 -7.39 12.54 -7.78
N GLU A 97 -8.19 11.46 -7.81
CA GLU A 97 -9.65 11.57 -7.65
C GLU A 97 -10.02 12.16 -6.28
N ASP A 98 -9.34 11.71 -5.21
CA ASP A 98 -9.53 12.24 -3.85
C ASP A 98 -9.19 13.74 -3.78
N ILE A 99 -8.12 14.19 -4.46
CA ILE A 99 -7.79 15.61 -4.57
C ILE A 99 -8.87 16.40 -5.33
N ILE A 100 -9.39 15.86 -6.43
CA ILE A 100 -10.44 16.51 -7.22
C ILE A 100 -11.71 16.66 -6.38
N GLU A 101 -12.11 15.61 -5.67
CA GLU A 101 -13.27 15.63 -4.78
C GLU A 101 -13.06 16.62 -3.63
N ALA A 102 -11.95 16.51 -2.89
CA ALA A 102 -11.63 17.34 -1.72
C ALA A 102 -11.45 18.82 -2.04
N THR A 103 -11.16 19.17 -3.29
CA THR A 103 -11.04 20.57 -3.74
C THR A 103 -12.27 21.08 -4.48
N GLU A 104 -13.33 20.27 -4.60
CA GLU A 104 -14.50 20.55 -5.44
C GLU A 104 -14.09 20.97 -6.86
N ASN A 105 -13.21 20.17 -7.47
CA ASN A 105 -12.61 20.44 -8.77
C ASN A 105 -11.87 21.80 -8.82
N PHE A 106 -11.01 22.05 -7.81
CA PHE A 106 -10.26 23.30 -7.64
C PHE A 106 -11.14 24.55 -7.55
N SER A 107 -12.23 24.45 -6.79
CA SER A 107 -13.13 25.56 -6.46
C SER A 107 -12.35 26.72 -5.79
N PRO A 108 -12.67 27.99 -6.09
CA PRO A 108 -12.04 29.14 -5.44
C PRO A 108 -12.18 29.15 -3.91
N GLY A 109 -13.20 28.49 -3.35
CA GLY A 109 -13.39 28.37 -1.91
C GLY A 109 -12.29 27.59 -1.18
N HIS A 110 -11.55 26.75 -1.90
CA HIS A 110 -10.43 25.97 -1.39
C HIS A 110 -9.06 26.62 -1.66
N CYS A 111 -9.02 27.75 -2.38
CA CYS A 111 -7.78 28.45 -2.73
C CYS A 111 -7.17 29.14 -1.50
N ILE A 112 -5.96 28.75 -1.13
CA ILE A 112 -5.23 29.33 0.00
C ILE A 112 -4.12 30.29 -0.45
N GLY A 113 -3.80 30.33 -1.74
CA GLY A 113 -2.83 31.27 -2.27
C GLY A 113 -2.68 31.19 -3.78
N ARG A 114 -2.28 32.30 -4.41
CA ARG A 114 -2.00 32.36 -5.84
C ARG A 114 -0.68 33.07 -6.08
N GLY A 115 0.20 32.42 -6.84
CA GLY A 115 1.48 32.96 -7.29
C GLY A 115 1.57 33.04 -8.81
N GLU A 116 2.76 33.38 -9.30
CA GLU A 116 3.05 33.51 -10.74
C GLU A 116 2.88 32.18 -11.49
N TYR A 117 3.31 31.07 -10.89
CA TYR A 117 3.36 29.76 -11.56
C TYR A 117 2.18 28.84 -11.24
N GLY A 118 1.28 29.25 -10.33
CA GLY A 118 0.19 28.38 -9.92
C GLY A 118 -0.65 28.91 -8.77
N SER A 119 -1.71 28.17 -8.50
CA SER A 119 -2.61 28.39 -7.37
C SER A 119 -2.49 27.22 -6.40
N VAL A 120 -2.45 27.50 -5.11
CA VAL A 120 -2.38 26.49 -4.04
C VAL A 120 -3.74 26.35 -3.40
N TYR A 121 -4.20 25.11 -3.26
CA TYR A 121 -5.49 24.76 -2.69
C TYR A 121 -5.29 23.91 -1.44
N LYS A 122 -6.13 24.13 -0.43
CA LYS A 122 -6.26 23.22 0.71
C LYS A 122 -7.12 22.04 0.27
N ALA A 123 -6.65 20.82 0.50
CA ALA A 123 -7.42 19.60 0.32
C ALA A 123 -7.39 18.80 1.62
N GLU A 124 -8.53 18.28 2.04
CA GLU A 124 -8.65 17.30 3.12
C GLU A 124 -8.99 15.97 2.48
N LEU A 125 -8.00 15.07 2.42
CA LEU A 125 -8.14 13.77 1.77
C LEU A 125 -9.13 12.89 2.55
N SER A 126 -9.69 11.87 1.90
CA SER A 126 -10.54 10.84 2.52
C SER A 126 -9.92 10.19 3.76
N THR A 127 -8.59 10.20 3.88
CA THR A 127 -7.83 9.71 5.03
C THR A 127 -7.84 10.65 6.25
N GLY A 128 -8.42 11.84 6.14
CA GLY A 128 -8.36 12.92 7.13
C GLY A 128 -7.08 13.74 7.09
N GLN A 129 -6.16 13.45 6.16
CA GLN A 129 -4.92 14.21 6.01
C GLN A 129 -5.18 15.53 5.25
N VAL A 130 -4.74 16.63 5.84
CA VAL A 130 -4.81 17.95 5.19
C VAL A 130 -3.51 18.23 4.44
N VAL A 131 -3.62 18.51 3.14
CA VAL A 131 -2.48 18.80 2.25
C VAL A 131 -2.69 20.11 1.47
N ALA A 132 -1.58 20.69 1.01
CA ALA A 132 -1.58 21.82 0.09
C ALA A 132 -1.30 21.33 -1.33
N VAL A 133 -2.26 21.50 -2.24
CA VAL A 133 -2.16 21.07 -3.64
C VAL A 133 -1.86 22.27 -4.52
N LYS A 134 -0.68 22.30 -5.14
CA LYS A 134 -0.31 23.36 -6.10
C LYS A 134 -0.76 22.97 -7.51
N LYS A 135 -1.80 23.64 -8.01
CA LYS A 135 -2.22 23.56 -9.42
C LYS A 135 -1.47 24.59 -10.23
N LEU A 136 -0.67 24.12 -11.19
CA LEU A 136 0.08 24.98 -12.08
C LEU A 136 -0.84 25.63 -13.12
N HIS A 137 -0.55 26.88 -13.48
CA HIS A 137 -1.32 27.56 -14.52
C HIS A 137 -1.02 26.95 -15.89
N PRO A 138 -2.03 26.70 -16.74
CA PRO A 138 -1.79 26.28 -18.12
C PRO A 138 -0.95 27.34 -18.82
N LEU A 139 0.16 26.92 -19.43
CA LEU A 139 0.99 27.80 -20.23
C LEU A 139 0.24 28.08 -21.53
N GLU A 140 -0.15 29.34 -21.74
CA GLU A 140 -0.53 29.78 -23.07
C GLU A 140 0.74 29.78 -23.94
N ASP A 141 0.63 29.05 -25.06
CA ASP A 141 1.42 29.19 -26.27
C ASP A 141 2.74 28.39 -26.40
N GLY A 142 2.66 27.31 -27.19
CA GLY A 142 3.51 27.05 -28.36
C GLY A 142 5.04 26.89 -28.26
N ALA A 143 5.72 27.29 -27.18
CA ALA A 143 7.17 27.34 -27.12
C ALA A 143 7.71 26.69 -25.83
N GLY A 144 8.65 25.75 -25.99
CA GLY A 144 9.24 24.88 -24.96
C GLY A 144 10.07 25.55 -23.86
N LEU A 145 9.67 26.71 -23.36
CA LEU A 145 10.28 27.43 -22.23
C LEU A 145 9.66 27.04 -20.87
N GLY A 146 8.39 26.64 -20.84
CA GLY A 146 7.68 26.34 -19.60
C GLY A 146 8.02 24.98 -18.96
N SER A 147 8.58 24.03 -19.72
CA SER A 147 9.08 22.77 -19.16
C SER A 147 10.28 23.00 -18.24
N LYS A 148 11.14 23.98 -18.56
CA LYS A 148 12.34 24.23 -17.78
C LYS A 148 12.01 24.79 -16.39
N ALA A 149 11.16 25.82 -16.29
CA ALA A 149 10.77 26.38 -15.00
C ALA A 149 10.03 25.34 -14.11
N PHE A 150 9.16 24.53 -14.72
CA PHE A 150 8.50 23.42 -14.03
C PHE A 150 9.49 22.36 -13.52
N LEU A 151 10.44 21.95 -14.37
CA LEU A 151 11.47 20.96 -14.01
C LEU A 151 12.43 21.52 -12.95
N ASP A 152 12.82 22.79 -13.07
CA ASP A 152 13.68 23.47 -12.10
C ASP A 152 12.99 23.50 -10.71
N GLU A 153 11.68 23.78 -10.66
CA GLU A 153 10.91 23.76 -9.42
C GLU A 153 10.79 22.34 -8.82
N ILE A 154 10.47 21.32 -9.63
CA ILE A 154 10.41 19.92 -9.15
C ILE A 154 11.77 19.45 -8.65
N SER A 155 12.84 19.77 -9.38
CA SER A 155 14.20 19.39 -9.02
C SER A 155 14.57 19.98 -7.66
N ALA A 156 14.33 21.29 -7.48
CA ALA A 156 14.59 21.98 -6.22
C ALA A 156 13.81 21.35 -5.06
N LEU A 157 12.51 21.08 -5.24
CA LEU A 157 11.69 20.46 -4.20
C LEU A 157 12.08 19.01 -3.88
N SER A 158 12.61 18.27 -4.85
CA SER A 158 13.03 16.87 -4.65
C SER A 158 14.37 16.74 -3.91
N GLU A 159 15.24 17.75 -4.01
CA GLU A 159 16.57 17.76 -3.41
C GLU A 159 16.60 18.32 -1.98
N VAL A 160 15.64 19.18 -1.64
CA VAL A 160 15.55 19.75 -0.30
C VAL A 160 15.19 18.67 0.71
N ARG A 161 16.14 18.38 1.62
CA ARG A 161 15.95 17.56 2.81
C ARG A 161 16.24 18.44 4.02
N HIS A 162 15.22 18.67 4.85
CA HIS A 162 15.32 19.44 6.09
C HIS A 162 14.96 18.58 7.29
#